data_AF-A0A3N5W113-F1
#
_entry.id   AF-A0A3N5W113-F1
#
_cell.length_a   1.000
_cell.length_b   1.000
_cell.length_c   1.000
_cell.angle_alpha   90.00
_cell.angle_beta   90.00
_cell.angle_gamma   90.00
#
_symmetry.space_group_name_H-M   'P 1'
#
loop_
_entity.id
_entity.type
_entity.pdbx_description
1 polymer ?
#
loop_
_entity_poly.entity_id
_entity_poly.type
_entity_poly.pdbx_seq_one_letter_code
_entity_poly.pdbx_strand_id
1 'polypeptide(L)'
;MNPPNLHLERRARVESILRDCGSVLVACSGGVDSVLLAAVAARVLGERALAATAVSPSLASGELEDARTAALAAGIRHIEVPTDEIDKPSYAANAPDRCFHCKDTAYHTFTALAAREGIAVVVDGANADDQGDFRPGRRAAKQHGVRGPLAEAGMTKQDIREWARELGLDVWDKPAAACLASRIPYGSPVTVEKLGRIDRAESALKALGFRQCRVRDHDGVARIEIETALLPDLLDKRSEVAAAVRKAGFAYVSLDLDGFRSGSMNEVISTKSQI
;
A
#
# COMPACT_ATOMS: atom_id res chain seq x y z
N MET A 1 -25.93 -18.20 0.32
CA MET A 1 -26.37 -17.40 1.48
C MET A 1 -25.32 -17.55 2.56
N ASN A 2 -24.55 -16.51 2.89
CA ASN A 2 -23.68 -16.54 4.07
C ASN A 2 -24.57 -16.65 5.31
N PRO A 3 -24.27 -17.54 6.27
CA PRO A 3 -25.06 -17.61 7.49
C PRO A 3 -24.99 -16.26 8.22
N PRO A 4 -26.10 -15.78 8.83
CA PRO A 4 -26.27 -14.40 9.28
C PRO A 4 -25.26 -13.89 10.33
N ASN A 5 -24.34 -14.73 10.83
CA ASN A 5 -23.35 -14.38 11.86
C ASN A 5 -21.88 -14.56 11.45
N LEU A 6 -21.57 -15.04 10.23
CA LEU A 6 -20.20 -15.37 9.86
C LEU A 6 -19.24 -14.16 9.98
N HIS A 7 -19.72 -12.97 9.61
CA HIS A 7 -18.95 -11.74 9.69
C HIS A 7 -18.64 -11.36 11.15
N LEU A 8 -19.59 -11.57 12.07
CA LEU A 8 -19.39 -11.32 13.51
C LEU A 8 -18.41 -12.32 14.14
N GLU A 9 -18.49 -13.60 13.74
CA GLU A 9 -17.55 -14.63 14.17
C GLU A 9 -16.12 -14.32 13.72
N ARG A 10 -15.94 -13.87 12.46
CA ARG A 10 -14.64 -13.44 11.94
C ARG A 10 -14.09 -12.25 12.74
N ARG A 11 -14.91 -11.25 13.06
CA ARG A 11 -14.51 -10.11 13.90
C ARG A 11 -14.08 -10.54 15.30
N ALA A 12 -14.89 -11.36 15.98
CA ALA A 12 -14.55 -11.89 17.30
C ALA A 12 -13.25 -12.69 17.28
N ARG A 13 -13.00 -13.43 16.20
CA ARG A 13 -11.74 -14.16 16.00
C ARG A 13 -10.54 -13.24 15.82
N VAL A 14 -10.66 -12.15 15.05
CA VAL A 14 -9.61 -11.12 14.95
C VAL A 14 -9.26 -10.57 16.34
N GLU A 15 -10.28 -10.21 17.13
CA GLU A 15 -10.05 -9.70 18.48
C GLU A 15 -9.39 -10.74 19.40
N SER A 16 -9.82 -12.00 19.33
CA SER A 16 -9.19 -13.10 20.10
C SER A 16 -7.71 -13.24 19.75
N ILE A 17 -7.38 -13.28 18.45
CA ILE A 17 -6.00 -13.38 17.97
C ILE A 17 -5.15 -12.22 18.52
N LEU A 18 -5.69 -11.00 18.52
CA LEU A 18 -5.00 -9.83 19.06
C LEU A 18 -4.78 -9.95 20.57
N ARG A 19 -5.79 -10.41 21.35
CA ARG A 19 -5.63 -10.65 22.80
C ARG A 19 -4.55 -11.70 23.08
N ASP A 20 -4.51 -12.78 22.30
CA ASP A 20 -3.55 -13.87 22.45
C ASP A 20 -2.10 -13.41 22.14
N CYS A 21 -1.93 -12.42 21.27
CA CYS A 21 -0.61 -11.80 21.03
C CYS A 21 -0.09 -10.99 22.23
N GLY A 22 -0.97 -10.54 23.14
CA GLY A 22 -0.61 -9.73 24.31
C GLY A 22 -0.27 -8.26 23.99
N SER A 23 0.65 -8.00 23.07
CA SER A 23 0.98 -6.67 22.54
C SER A 23 1.35 -6.76 21.06
N VAL A 24 0.99 -5.74 20.28
CA VAL A 24 1.18 -5.75 18.82
C VAL A 24 1.73 -4.44 18.26
N LEU A 25 2.61 -4.57 17.27
CA LEU A 25 3.01 -3.50 16.38
C LEU A 25 2.33 -3.75 15.03
N VAL A 26 1.43 -2.86 14.64
CA VAL A 26 0.70 -2.93 13.38
C VAL A 26 1.48 -2.21 12.29
N ALA A 27 1.89 -2.95 11.26
CA ALA A 27 2.45 -2.39 10.04
C ALA A 27 1.36 -1.61 9.27
N CYS A 28 1.28 -0.30 9.53
CA CYS A 28 0.24 0.58 9.01
C CYS A 28 0.68 1.25 7.72
N SER A 29 0.07 0.87 6.59
CA SER A 29 0.40 1.43 5.27
C SER A 29 -0.59 2.51 4.80
N GLY A 30 -1.50 2.97 5.67
CA GLY A 30 -2.55 3.92 5.31
C GLY A 30 -3.69 3.35 4.44
N GLY A 31 -3.67 2.05 4.16
CA GLY A 31 -4.75 1.35 3.46
C GLY A 31 -5.79 0.80 4.43
N VAL A 32 -7.03 0.65 3.94
CA VAL A 32 -8.20 0.24 4.75
C VAL A 32 -7.94 -0.99 5.64
N ASP A 33 -7.23 -2.01 5.14
CA ASP A 33 -6.96 -3.24 5.90
C ASP A 33 -6.07 -2.98 7.12
N SER A 34 -4.94 -2.29 6.89
CA SER A 34 -3.98 -1.98 7.95
C SER A 34 -4.52 -0.96 8.95
N VAL A 35 -5.36 -0.01 8.49
CA VAL A 35 -5.99 0.99 9.34
C VAL A 35 -7.08 0.36 10.20
N LEU A 36 -7.93 -0.50 9.62
CA LEU A 36 -8.90 -1.26 10.40
C LEU A 36 -8.20 -2.09 11.48
N LEU A 37 -7.13 -2.82 11.10
CA LEU A 37 -6.38 -3.62 12.06
C LEU A 37 -5.78 -2.76 13.18
N ALA A 38 -5.25 -1.58 12.87
CA ALA A 38 -4.75 -0.64 13.86
C ALA A 38 -5.85 -0.16 14.82
N ALA A 39 -7.02 0.21 14.30
CA ALA A 39 -8.17 0.63 15.11
C ALA A 39 -8.69 -0.49 16.02
N VAL A 40 -8.79 -1.71 15.50
CA VAL A 40 -9.20 -2.87 16.30
C VAL A 40 -8.15 -3.21 17.36
N ALA A 41 -6.86 -3.18 17.01
CA ALA A 41 -5.77 -3.39 17.97
C ALA A 41 -5.78 -2.37 19.10
N ALA A 42 -5.97 -1.08 18.78
CA ALA A 42 -6.09 -0.02 19.79
C ALA A 42 -7.25 -0.27 20.76
N ARG A 43 -8.43 -0.66 20.23
CA ARG A 43 -9.60 -0.97 21.05
C ARG A 43 -9.43 -2.21 21.92
N VAL A 44 -8.73 -3.24 21.42
CA VAL A 44 -8.58 -4.52 22.12
C VAL A 44 -7.44 -4.50 23.14
N LEU A 45 -6.33 -3.82 22.82
CA LEU A 45 -5.07 -3.90 23.57
C LEU A 45 -4.69 -2.58 24.26
N GLY A 46 -5.34 -1.46 23.92
CA GLY A 46 -5.03 -0.15 24.47
C GLY A 46 -3.59 0.26 24.19
N GLU A 47 -2.87 0.67 25.25
CA GLU A 47 -1.47 1.11 25.18
C GLU A 47 -0.49 0.00 24.72
N ARG A 48 -0.93 -1.26 24.70
CA ARG A 48 -0.14 -2.39 24.19
C ARG A 48 -0.23 -2.56 22.67
N ALA A 49 -0.89 -1.64 21.97
CA ALA A 49 -0.91 -1.55 20.52
C ALA A 49 -0.15 -0.30 20.05
N LEU A 50 0.71 -0.51 19.05
CA LEU A 50 1.46 0.54 18.36
C LEU A 50 1.24 0.39 16.86
N ALA A 51 1.06 1.49 16.14
CA ALA A 51 1.12 1.50 14.68
C ALA A 51 2.50 2.00 14.22
N ALA A 52 3.03 1.42 13.15
CA ALA A 52 4.24 1.92 12.51
C ALA A 52 4.11 1.99 10.99
N THR A 53 4.64 3.05 10.39
CA THR A 53 4.70 3.23 8.93
C THR A 53 6.15 3.31 8.48
N ALA A 54 6.52 2.48 7.50
CA ALA A 54 7.81 2.54 6.86
C ALA A 54 7.83 3.72 5.89
N VAL A 55 8.78 4.64 6.06
CA VAL A 55 8.92 5.86 5.28
C VAL A 55 10.13 5.73 4.38
N SER A 56 9.87 5.63 3.07
CA SER A 56 10.90 5.59 2.04
C SER A 56 10.48 6.40 0.82
N PRO A 57 11.40 6.69 -0.11
CA PRO A 57 11.06 7.38 -1.36
C PRO A 57 9.99 6.67 -2.20
N SER A 58 9.67 5.41 -1.91
CA SER A 58 8.66 4.63 -2.64
C SER A 58 7.23 4.82 -2.13
N LEU A 59 7.07 5.44 -0.97
CA LEU A 59 5.79 5.86 -0.42
C LEU A 59 5.35 7.16 -1.10
N ALA A 60 4.15 7.18 -1.67
CA ALA A 60 3.63 8.36 -2.35
C ALA A 60 3.29 9.47 -1.35
N SER A 61 3.47 10.73 -1.76
CA SER A 61 3.02 11.88 -1.00
C SER A 61 1.51 11.80 -0.76
N GLY A 62 1.07 12.02 0.47
CA GLY A 62 -0.32 11.85 0.91
C GLY A 62 -0.60 10.49 1.56
N GLU A 63 0.10 9.41 1.20
CA GLU A 63 -0.12 8.11 1.87
C GLU A 63 0.40 8.13 3.31
N LEU A 64 1.47 8.90 3.58
CA LEU A 64 1.99 9.09 4.93
C LEU A 64 1.01 9.92 5.79
N GLU A 65 0.50 11.01 5.23
CA GLU A 65 -0.50 11.87 5.86
C GLU A 65 -1.80 11.09 6.15
N ASP A 66 -2.23 10.24 5.22
CA ASP A 66 -3.37 9.36 5.41
C ASP A 66 -3.11 8.36 6.55
N ALA A 67 -1.91 7.77 6.62
CA ALA A 67 -1.53 6.86 7.70
C ALA A 67 -1.53 7.56 9.07
N ARG A 68 -0.99 8.79 9.15
CA ARG A 68 -1.03 9.63 10.37
C ARG A 68 -2.46 9.93 10.80
N THR A 69 -3.28 10.39 9.86
CA THR A 69 -4.69 10.76 10.12
C THR A 69 -5.49 9.54 10.58
N ALA A 70 -5.30 8.41 9.90
CA ALA A 70 -5.94 7.15 10.25
C ALA A 70 -5.53 6.65 11.65
N ALA A 71 -4.24 6.72 11.99
CA ALA A 71 -3.76 6.30 13.31
C ALA A 71 -4.29 7.21 14.42
N LEU A 72 -4.34 8.53 14.18
CA LEU A 72 -4.93 9.49 15.10
C LEU A 72 -6.42 9.20 15.32
N ALA A 73 -7.19 8.98 14.25
CA ALA A 73 -8.62 8.65 14.33
C ALA A 73 -8.87 7.31 15.05
N ALA A 74 -7.95 6.35 14.89
CA ALA A 74 -7.96 5.07 15.60
C ALA A 74 -7.57 5.18 17.08
N GLY A 75 -7.03 6.32 17.53
CA GLY A 75 -6.55 6.52 18.90
C GLY A 75 -5.32 5.66 19.23
N ILE A 76 -4.50 5.29 18.23
CA ILE A 76 -3.30 4.48 18.41
C ILE A 76 -2.04 5.33 18.34
N ARG A 77 -1.05 5.05 19.20
CA ARG A 77 0.28 5.64 19.06
C ARG A 77 0.87 5.21 17.71
N HIS A 78 1.41 6.17 16.96
CA HIS A 78 1.96 5.95 15.62
C HIS A 78 3.43 6.38 15.57
N ILE A 79 4.27 5.54 14.97
CA ILE A 79 5.69 5.83 14.76
C ILE A 79 6.01 5.74 13.27
N GLU A 80 6.65 6.78 12.76
CA GLU A 80 7.23 6.78 11.43
C GLU A 80 8.66 6.27 11.49
N VAL A 81 8.96 5.31 10.62
CA VAL A 81 10.23 4.59 10.64
C VAL A 81 10.88 4.74 9.28
N PRO A 82 11.96 5.54 9.16
CA PRO A 82 12.71 5.61 7.91
C PRO A 82 13.25 4.24 7.51
N THR A 83 13.12 3.89 6.23
CA THR A 83 13.70 2.67 5.65
C THR A 83 14.57 2.96 4.44
N ASP A 84 15.55 2.10 4.24
CA ASP A 84 16.66 2.26 3.29
C ASP A 84 16.64 1.21 2.18
N GLU A 85 15.49 0.62 1.87
CA GLU A 85 15.42 -0.45 0.87
C GLU A 85 15.90 0.00 -0.51
N ILE A 86 15.81 1.31 -0.80
CA ILE A 86 16.26 1.89 -2.08
C ILE A 86 17.77 1.77 -2.28
N ASP A 87 18.55 1.71 -1.21
CA ASP A 87 20.00 1.57 -1.25
C ASP A 87 20.41 0.10 -1.47
N LYS A 88 19.47 -0.84 -1.37
CA LYS A 88 19.72 -2.27 -1.59
C LYS A 88 19.64 -2.60 -3.09
N PRO A 89 20.68 -3.18 -3.69
CA PRO A 89 20.68 -3.57 -5.10
C PRO A 89 19.52 -4.49 -5.48
N SER A 90 19.08 -5.36 -4.57
CA SER A 90 17.97 -6.30 -4.81
C SER A 90 16.60 -5.62 -4.97
N TYR A 91 16.39 -4.47 -4.33
CA TYR A 91 15.20 -3.65 -4.55
C TYR A 91 15.38 -2.74 -5.76
N ALA A 92 16.53 -2.06 -5.85
CA ALA A 92 16.84 -1.12 -6.92
C ALA A 92 16.79 -1.77 -8.31
N ALA A 93 17.14 -3.05 -8.45
CA ALA A 93 17.06 -3.82 -9.69
C ALA A 93 15.62 -3.97 -10.24
N ASN A 94 14.61 -3.73 -9.42
CA ASN A 94 13.21 -3.75 -9.81
C ASN A 94 12.77 -5.08 -10.48
N ALA A 95 13.27 -6.20 -9.97
CA ALA A 95 12.84 -7.52 -10.40
C ALA A 95 11.40 -7.83 -9.91
N PRO A 96 10.71 -8.87 -10.43
CA PRO A 96 9.37 -9.23 -9.98
C PRO A 96 9.23 -9.47 -8.47
N ASP A 97 10.33 -9.81 -7.79
CA ASP A 97 10.40 -10.00 -6.34
C ASP A 97 10.73 -8.71 -5.56
N ARG A 98 10.80 -7.52 -6.18
CA ARG A 98 11.05 -6.23 -5.49
C ARG A 98 10.20 -6.04 -4.23
N CYS A 99 8.92 -6.43 -4.29
CA CYS A 99 8.00 -6.34 -3.15
C CYS A 99 8.46 -7.18 -1.94
N PHE A 100 9.18 -8.28 -2.15
CA PHE A 100 9.81 -9.04 -1.09
C PHE A 100 10.90 -8.22 -0.41
N HIS A 101 11.86 -7.66 -1.16
CA HIS A 101 12.98 -6.88 -0.62
C HIS A 101 12.53 -5.62 0.14
N CYS A 102 11.49 -4.96 -0.37
CA CYS A 102 10.85 -3.83 0.32
C CYS A 102 10.26 -4.25 1.66
N LYS A 103 9.45 -5.32 1.67
CA LYS A 103 8.80 -5.82 2.88
C LYS A 103 9.78 -6.42 3.88
N ASP A 104 10.81 -7.10 3.40
CA ASP A 104 11.90 -7.63 4.23
C ASP A 104 12.58 -6.52 5.03
N THR A 105 12.91 -5.41 4.36
CA THR A 105 13.49 -4.23 5.01
C THR A 105 12.52 -3.62 6.04
N ALA A 106 11.26 -3.45 5.67
CA ALA A 106 10.25 -2.91 6.58
C ALA A 106 10.04 -3.80 7.82
N TYR A 107 9.88 -5.12 7.64
CA TYR A 107 9.66 -6.05 8.75
C TYR A 107 10.89 -6.24 9.63
N HIS A 108 12.11 -6.21 9.06
CA HIS A 108 13.33 -6.16 9.86
C HIS A 108 13.32 -4.94 10.79
N THR A 109 13.00 -3.77 10.25
CA THR A 109 12.99 -2.51 11.02
C THR A 109 11.87 -2.49 12.05
N PHE A 110 10.68 -2.99 11.73
CA PHE A 110 9.58 -3.12 12.66
C PHE A 110 9.84 -4.12 13.77
N THR A 111 10.51 -5.25 13.48
CA THR A 111 10.90 -6.21 14.52
C THR A 111 11.88 -5.57 15.52
N ALA A 112 12.86 -4.79 15.02
CA ALA A 112 13.77 -4.05 15.88
C ALA A 112 13.05 -2.98 16.72
N LEU A 113 12.07 -2.27 16.14
CA LEU A 113 11.23 -1.31 16.87
C LEU A 113 10.36 -1.99 17.93
N ALA A 114 9.72 -3.11 17.60
CA ALA A 114 8.89 -3.88 18.52
C ALA A 114 9.71 -4.32 19.75
N ALA A 115 10.92 -4.84 19.54
CA ALA A 115 11.82 -5.23 20.63
C ALA A 115 12.18 -4.05 21.54
N ARG A 116 12.45 -2.86 20.97
CA ARG A 116 12.76 -1.64 21.73
C ARG A 116 11.57 -1.10 22.53
N GLU A 117 10.36 -1.26 22.01
CA GLU A 117 9.12 -0.78 22.63
C GLU A 117 8.48 -1.85 23.55
N GLY A 118 9.12 -3.02 23.73
CA GLY A 118 8.59 -4.12 24.55
C GLY A 118 7.33 -4.78 23.97
N ILE A 119 7.18 -4.75 22.66
CA ILE A 119 6.04 -5.31 21.92
C ILE A 119 6.36 -6.73 21.44
N ALA A 120 5.42 -7.66 21.65
CA ALA A 120 5.63 -9.08 21.43
C ALA A 120 5.54 -9.50 19.96
N VAL A 121 4.58 -8.95 19.19
CA VAL A 121 4.27 -9.45 17.84
C VAL A 121 4.13 -8.31 16.85
N VAL A 122 4.74 -8.45 15.67
CA VAL A 122 4.46 -7.59 14.51
C VAL A 122 3.30 -8.20 13.71
N VAL A 123 2.31 -7.39 13.36
CA VAL A 123 1.14 -7.80 12.58
C VAL A 123 0.97 -6.94 11.33
N ASP A 124 0.40 -7.49 10.26
CA ASP A 124 0.06 -6.75 9.06
C ASP A 124 -1.39 -6.94 8.60
N GLY A 125 -1.82 -6.08 7.67
CA GLY A 125 -3.17 -6.06 7.14
C GLY A 125 -3.47 -7.12 6.07
N ALA A 126 -2.69 -8.20 5.96
CA ALA A 126 -3.02 -9.26 5.00
C ALA A 126 -4.40 -9.84 5.28
N ASN A 127 -5.22 -10.01 4.24
CA ASN A 127 -6.60 -10.48 4.34
C ASN A 127 -6.82 -11.83 3.62
N ALA A 128 -8.01 -12.41 3.71
CA ALA A 128 -8.33 -13.72 3.17
C ALA A 128 -8.33 -13.77 1.62
N ASP A 129 -8.57 -12.64 0.96
CA ASP A 129 -8.57 -12.56 -0.51
C ASP A 129 -7.15 -12.46 -1.09
N ASP A 130 -6.15 -12.21 -0.24
CA ASP A 130 -4.75 -12.11 -0.67
C ASP A 130 -4.09 -13.46 -0.99
N GLN A 131 -4.84 -14.57 -1.04
CA GLN A 131 -4.31 -15.93 -1.16
C GLN A 131 -3.68 -16.33 -2.50
N GLY A 132 -3.78 -15.52 -3.57
CA GLY A 132 -3.25 -15.83 -4.90
C GLY A 132 -1.73 -16.07 -5.03
N ASP A 133 -1.34 -16.65 -6.17
CA ASP A 133 -0.07 -17.34 -6.46
C ASP A 133 1.21 -16.48 -6.41
N PHE A 134 1.17 -15.20 -6.79
CA PHE A 134 2.37 -14.34 -6.80
C PHE A 134 2.29 -13.19 -5.79
N ARG A 135 2.68 -13.47 -4.54
CA ARG A 135 2.74 -12.48 -3.45
C ARG A 135 4.10 -12.50 -2.74
N PRO A 136 5.18 -11.97 -3.35
CA PRO A 136 6.52 -11.99 -2.78
C PRO A 136 6.60 -11.38 -1.38
N GLY A 137 5.83 -10.32 -1.10
CA GLY A 137 5.79 -9.67 0.22
C GLY A 137 5.31 -10.58 1.36
N ARG A 138 4.41 -11.54 1.09
CA ARG A 138 3.96 -12.50 2.12
C ARG A 138 5.05 -13.48 2.53
N ARG A 139 6.01 -13.76 1.63
CA ARG A 139 7.18 -14.58 1.98
C ARG A 139 8.05 -13.86 3.01
N ALA A 140 8.25 -12.55 2.86
CA ALA A 140 8.97 -11.73 3.84
C ALA A 140 8.24 -11.74 5.19
N ALA A 141 6.91 -11.54 5.20
CA ALA A 141 6.11 -11.62 6.43
C ALA A 141 6.34 -12.94 7.19
N LYS A 142 6.27 -14.07 6.48
CA LYS A 142 6.54 -15.39 7.07
C LYS A 142 7.96 -15.54 7.65
N GLN A 143 8.98 -15.01 6.96
CA GLN A 143 10.37 -15.08 7.42
C GLN A 143 10.62 -14.29 8.69
N HIS A 144 9.91 -13.16 8.88
CA HIS A 144 10.01 -12.32 10.07
C HIS A 144 8.99 -12.71 11.17
N GLY A 145 8.23 -13.79 10.99
CA GLY A 145 7.20 -14.20 11.95
C GLY A 145 6.03 -13.21 12.08
N VAL A 146 5.82 -12.36 11.07
CA VAL A 146 4.73 -11.39 11.04
C VAL A 146 3.40 -12.12 10.87
N ARG A 147 2.44 -11.80 11.74
CA ARG A 147 1.09 -12.39 11.70
C ARG A 147 0.13 -11.54 10.88
N GLY A 148 -0.88 -12.18 10.31
CA GLY A 148 -1.94 -11.51 9.55
C GLY A 148 -3.30 -11.79 10.18
N PRO A 149 -3.68 -11.12 11.28
CA PRO A 149 -4.89 -11.47 12.04
C PRO A 149 -6.18 -11.47 11.20
N LEU A 150 -6.28 -10.57 10.22
CA LEU A 150 -7.42 -10.51 9.29
C LEU A 150 -7.48 -11.77 8.42
N ALA A 151 -6.36 -12.17 7.79
CA ALA A 151 -6.28 -13.40 7.00
C ALA A 151 -6.51 -14.66 7.86
N GLU A 152 -5.92 -14.72 9.06
CA GLU A 152 -6.06 -15.84 10.00
C GLU A 152 -7.51 -16.03 10.49
N ALA A 153 -8.26 -14.94 10.58
CA ALA A 153 -9.68 -14.97 10.88
C ALA A 153 -10.58 -15.22 9.66
N GLY A 154 -10.03 -15.23 8.44
CA GLY A 154 -10.81 -15.40 7.21
C GLY A 154 -11.57 -14.14 6.76
N MET A 155 -11.12 -12.95 7.17
CA MET A 155 -11.72 -11.67 6.78
C MET A 155 -11.47 -11.37 5.30
N THR A 156 -12.55 -11.22 4.54
CA THR A 156 -12.51 -10.75 3.14
C THR A 156 -12.40 -9.23 3.09
N LYS A 157 -12.09 -8.70 1.90
CA LYS A 157 -12.03 -7.26 1.63
C LYS A 157 -13.38 -6.58 1.87
N GLN A 158 -14.47 -7.26 1.56
CA GLN A 158 -15.82 -6.77 1.83
C GLN A 158 -16.06 -6.66 3.35
N ASP A 159 -15.75 -7.71 4.12
CA ASP A 159 -15.88 -7.71 5.58
C ASP A 159 -15.11 -6.54 6.21
N ILE A 160 -13.90 -6.30 5.71
CA ILE A 160 -13.01 -5.23 6.17
C ILE A 160 -13.62 -3.85 5.88
N ARG A 161 -14.11 -3.61 4.67
CA ARG A 161 -14.72 -2.32 4.30
C ARG A 161 -16.00 -2.05 5.10
N GLU A 162 -16.84 -3.06 5.28
CA GLU A 162 -18.05 -2.96 6.09
C GLU A 162 -17.73 -2.66 7.55
N TRP A 163 -16.77 -3.39 8.13
CA TRP A 163 -16.35 -3.13 9.52
C TRP A 163 -15.71 -1.76 9.67
N ALA A 164 -14.85 -1.34 8.74
CA ALA A 164 -14.24 -0.02 8.77
C ALA A 164 -15.29 1.10 8.71
N ARG A 165 -16.32 0.95 7.88
CA ARG A 165 -17.45 1.88 7.79
C ARG A 165 -18.24 1.94 9.09
N GLU A 166 -18.53 0.80 9.71
CA GLU A 166 -19.23 0.75 11.00
C GLU A 166 -18.44 1.39 12.14
N LEU A 167 -17.10 1.34 12.08
CA LEU A 167 -16.23 2.04 13.02
C LEU A 167 -16.05 3.53 12.71
N GLY A 168 -16.68 4.04 11.64
CA GLY A 168 -16.56 5.44 11.23
C GLY A 168 -15.18 5.79 10.67
N LEU A 169 -14.43 4.83 10.12
CA LEU A 169 -13.12 5.09 9.54
C LEU A 169 -13.28 5.63 8.11
N ASP A 170 -12.87 6.88 7.86
CA ASP A 170 -13.00 7.55 6.55
C ASP A 170 -12.32 6.79 5.39
N VAL A 171 -11.30 5.99 5.70
CA VAL A 171 -10.58 5.17 4.71
C VAL A 171 -11.38 3.98 4.17
N TRP A 172 -12.60 3.73 4.66
CA TRP A 172 -13.39 2.54 4.31
C TRP A 172 -13.58 2.37 2.80
N ASP A 173 -13.72 3.46 2.05
CA ASP A 173 -13.88 3.43 0.59
C ASP A 173 -12.58 3.75 -0.19
N LYS A 174 -11.46 3.97 0.51
CA LYS A 174 -10.19 4.32 -0.12
C LYS A 174 -9.77 3.21 -1.11
N PRO A 175 -9.51 3.54 -2.39
CA PRO A 175 -9.00 2.58 -3.37
C PRO A 175 -7.64 2.00 -2.93
N ALA A 176 -7.33 0.78 -3.36
CA ALA A 176 -6.03 0.20 -3.09
C ALA A 176 -4.91 1.00 -3.79
N ALA A 177 -3.97 1.49 -3.00
CA ALA A 177 -2.78 2.16 -3.50
C ALA A 177 -1.60 1.18 -3.59
N ALA A 178 -0.92 1.16 -4.73
CA ALA A 178 0.36 0.49 -4.88
C ALA A 178 1.49 1.51 -4.68
N CYS A 179 2.67 1.06 -4.22
CA CYS A 179 3.84 1.94 -4.08
C CYS A 179 4.26 2.58 -5.41
N LEU A 180 4.97 3.71 -5.36
CA LEU A 180 5.42 4.44 -6.54
C LEU A 180 6.28 3.59 -7.47
N ALA A 181 7.07 2.64 -6.93
CA ALA A 181 7.90 1.75 -7.74
C ALA A 181 7.10 0.86 -8.71
N SER A 182 5.80 0.66 -8.49
CA SER A 182 4.93 -0.03 -9.46
C SER A 182 4.73 0.76 -10.76
N ARG A 183 5.11 2.05 -10.82
CA ARG A 183 5.05 2.87 -12.03
C ARG A 183 6.28 2.71 -12.91
N ILE A 184 7.29 1.97 -12.43
CA ILE A 184 8.55 1.73 -13.15
C ILE A 184 8.50 0.29 -13.69
N PRO A 185 8.71 0.07 -15.01
CA PRO A 185 8.74 -1.26 -15.61
C PRO A 185 9.72 -2.21 -14.94
N TYR A 186 9.32 -3.47 -14.75
CA TYR A 186 10.21 -4.49 -14.18
C TYR A 186 11.53 -4.57 -14.97
N GLY A 187 12.63 -4.74 -14.23
CA GLY A 187 14.00 -4.72 -14.76
C GLY A 187 14.57 -3.32 -15.02
N SER A 188 13.74 -2.26 -15.01
CA SER A 188 14.25 -0.89 -15.04
C SER A 188 14.58 -0.42 -13.63
N PRO A 189 15.79 0.12 -13.37
CA PRO A 189 16.19 0.49 -12.02
C PRO A 189 15.24 1.47 -11.35
N VAL A 190 14.93 1.21 -10.07
CA VAL A 190 14.21 2.14 -9.20
C VAL A 190 15.21 3.12 -8.62
N THR A 191 14.98 4.42 -8.80
CA THR A 191 15.83 5.50 -8.27
C THR A 191 15.00 6.55 -7.56
N VAL A 192 15.59 7.26 -6.60
CA VAL A 192 14.95 8.38 -5.89
C VAL A 192 14.44 9.43 -6.87
N GLU A 193 15.20 9.72 -7.92
CA GLU A 193 14.82 10.66 -8.97
C GLU A 193 13.54 10.23 -9.70
N LYS A 194 13.47 8.97 -10.16
CA LYS A 194 12.29 8.41 -10.85
C LYS A 194 11.07 8.46 -9.93
N LEU A 195 11.21 8.00 -8.69
CA LEU A 195 10.11 8.00 -7.72
C LEU A 195 9.62 9.43 -7.44
N GLY A 196 10.54 10.38 -7.23
CA GLY A 196 10.20 11.78 -6.98
C GLY A 196 9.48 12.46 -8.15
N ARG A 197 9.88 12.21 -9.41
CA ARG A 197 9.17 12.77 -10.57
C ARG A 197 7.79 12.14 -10.77
N ILE A 198 7.65 10.83 -10.52
CA ILE A 198 6.36 10.14 -10.57
C ILE A 198 5.41 10.74 -9.53
N ASP A 199 5.88 10.89 -8.30
CA ASP A 199 5.07 11.41 -7.19
C ASP A 199 4.59 12.84 -7.42
N ARG A 200 5.50 13.73 -7.89
CA ARG A 200 5.13 15.09 -8.29
C ARG A 200 4.11 15.11 -9.42
N ALA A 201 4.26 14.23 -10.41
CA ALA A 201 3.33 14.16 -11.54
C ALA A 201 1.95 13.65 -11.10
N GLU A 202 1.87 12.56 -10.32
CA GLU A 202 0.59 12.06 -9.79
C GLU A 202 -0.08 13.07 -8.86
N SER A 203 0.69 13.76 -8.02
CA SER A 203 0.17 14.82 -7.13
C SER A 203 -0.43 15.99 -7.92
N ALA A 204 0.23 16.41 -9.01
CA ALA A 204 -0.29 17.46 -9.87
C ALA A 204 -1.57 17.04 -10.62
N LEU A 205 -1.63 15.79 -11.09
CA LEU A 205 -2.85 15.26 -11.73
C LEU A 205 -4.03 15.17 -10.73
N LYS A 206 -3.77 14.74 -9.49
CA LYS A 206 -4.77 14.73 -8.42
C LYS A 206 -5.31 16.15 -8.15
N ALA A 207 -4.44 17.16 -8.13
CA ALA A 207 -4.83 18.55 -7.95
C ALA A 207 -5.70 19.11 -9.10
N LEU A 208 -5.57 18.54 -10.31
CA LEU A 208 -6.41 18.86 -11.48
C LEU A 208 -7.76 18.11 -11.50
N GLY A 209 -8.01 17.25 -10.50
CA GLY A 209 -9.25 16.48 -10.36
C GLY A 209 -9.13 14.99 -10.65
N PHE A 210 -7.98 14.52 -11.17
CA PHE A 210 -7.78 13.10 -11.52
C PHE A 210 -7.32 12.28 -10.29
N ARG A 211 -8.27 11.99 -9.38
CA ARG A 211 -7.99 11.31 -8.11
C ARG A 211 -7.39 9.91 -8.29
N GLN A 212 -7.94 9.13 -9.22
CA GLN A 212 -7.42 7.81 -9.58
C GLN A 212 -6.56 7.93 -10.84
N CYS A 213 -5.26 8.15 -10.63
CA CYS A 213 -4.28 8.24 -11.70
C CYS A 213 -3.03 7.40 -11.40
N ARG A 214 -2.31 7.05 -12.48
CA ARG A 214 -0.95 6.52 -12.44
C ARG A 214 -0.11 7.23 -13.49
N VAL A 215 1.12 7.59 -13.15
CA VAL A 215 2.09 8.11 -14.13
C VAL A 215 3.20 7.08 -14.27
N ARG A 216 3.14 6.27 -15.33
CA ARG A 216 4.17 5.26 -15.62
C ARG A 216 5.38 5.94 -16.24
N ASP A 217 6.55 5.51 -15.81
CA ASP A 217 7.83 6.05 -16.24
C ASP A 217 8.50 5.11 -17.25
N HIS A 218 8.52 5.55 -18.51
CA HIS A 218 9.21 4.87 -19.61
C HIS A 218 10.39 5.73 -20.07
N ASP A 219 11.40 5.84 -19.21
CA ASP A 219 12.68 6.52 -19.46
C ASP A 219 12.51 7.94 -20.04
N GLY A 220 11.75 8.76 -19.32
CA GLY A 220 11.49 10.17 -19.69
C GLY A 220 10.19 10.39 -20.44
N VAL A 221 9.48 9.32 -20.84
CA VAL A 221 8.08 9.37 -21.28
C VAL A 221 7.17 9.05 -20.09
N ALA A 222 6.31 10.00 -19.73
CA ALA A 222 5.21 9.77 -18.80
C ALA A 222 4.02 9.18 -19.56
N ARG A 223 3.64 7.94 -19.25
CA ARG A 223 2.38 7.37 -19.71
C ARG A 223 1.33 7.47 -18.61
N ILE A 224 0.34 8.31 -18.82
CA ILE A 224 -0.74 8.58 -17.86
C ILE A 224 -1.83 7.52 -18.01
N GLU A 225 -2.23 6.92 -16.89
CA GLU A 225 -3.40 6.05 -16.81
C GLU A 225 -4.42 6.70 -15.86
N ILE A 226 -5.65 6.93 -16.33
CA ILE A 226 -6.78 7.44 -15.55
C ILE A 226 -8.02 6.61 -15.85
N GLU A 227 -9.08 6.77 -15.05
CA GLU A 227 -10.38 6.18 -15.37
C GLU A 227 -10.86 6.61 -16.76
N THR A 228 -11.36 5.65 -17.55
CA THR A 228 -11.75 5.88 -18.95
C THR A 228 -12.87 6.91 -19.08
N ALA A 229 -13.76 6.99 -18.09
CA ALA A 229 -14.82 8.00 -18.01
C ALA A 229 -14.29 9.44 -17.90
N LEU A 230 -13.04 9.62 -17.43
CA LEU A 230 -12.40 10.93 -17.25
C LEU A 230 -11.49 11.33 -18.43
N LEU A 231 -11.37 10.48 -19.47
CA LEU A 231 -10.58 10.79 -20.65
C LEU A 231 -11.00 12.10 -21.36
N PRO A 232 -12.31 12.40 -21.54
CA PRO A 232 -12.72 13.66 -22.15
C PRO A 232 -12.23 14.89 -21.35
N ASP A 233 -12.38 14.90 -20.02
CA ASP A 233 -11.93 16.00 -19.16
C ASP A 233 -10.40 16.18 -19.21
N LEU A 234 -9.65 15.08 -19.31
CA LEU A 234 -8.19 15.16 -19.50
C LEU A 234 -7.81 15.79 -20.84
N LEU A 235 -8.53 15.48 -21.92
CA LEU A 235 -8.27 16.04 -23.25
C LEU A 235 -8.61 17.54 -23.31
N ASP A 236 -9.67 17.95 -22.60
CA ASP A 236 -10.02 19.36 -22.43
C ASP A 236 -8.92 20.11 -21.66
N LYS A 237 -8.37 19.51 -20.59
CA LYS A 237 -7.27 20.04 -19.77
C LYS A 237 -5.86 19.70 -20.29
N ARG A 238 -5.71 19.21 -21.53
CA ARG A 238 -4.44 18.62 -22.04
C ARG A 238 -3.21 19.51 -21.87
N SER A 239 -3.37 20.83 -22.04
CA SER A 239 -2.26 21.79 -21.92
C SER A 239 -1.77 21.92 -20.48
N GLU A 240 -2.69 21.98 -19.53
CA GLU A 240 -2.39 22.04 -18.09
C GLU A 240 -1.75 20.75 -17.61
N VAL A 241 -2.30 19.60 -18.04
CA VAL A 241 -1.76 18.27 -17.78
C VAL A 241 -0.34 18.14 -18.32
N ALA A 242 -0.11 18.49 -19.59
CA ALA A 242 1.21 18.40 -20.20
C ALA A 242 2.22 19.31 -19.49
N ALA A 243 1.83 20.54 -19.14
CA ALA A 243 2.69 21.46 -18.40
C ALA A 243 3.05 20.94 -17.01
N ALA A 244 2.07 20.41 -16.27
CA ALA A 244 2.26 19.85 -14.94
C ALA A 244 3.22 18.64 -14.96
N VAL A 245 3.01 17.70 -15.89
CA VAL A 245 3.84 16.49 -16.00
C VAL A 245 5.25 16.81 -16.49
N ARG A 246 5.42 17.76 -17.42
CA ARG A 246 6.75 18.24 -17.82
C ARG A 246 7.49 18.91 -16.67
N LYS A 247 6.80 19.77 -15.90
CA LYS A 247 7.35 20.40 -14.70
C LYS A 247 7.80 19.38 -13.65
N ALA A 248 7.17 18.20 -13.60
CA ALA A 248 7.57 17.13 -12.70
C ALA A 248 8.89 16.45 -13.11
N GLY A 249 9.34 16.58 -14.37
CA GLY A 249 10.62 16.06 -14.87
C GLY A 249 10.52 15.09 -16.04
N PHE A 250 9.41 15.06 -16.78
CA PHE A 250 9.25 14.23 -17.98
C PHE A 250 9.46 15.04 -19.27
N ALA A 251 10.12 14.43 -20.25
CA ALA A 251 10.33 15.04 -21.57
C ALA A 251 9.08 14.93 -22.44
N TYR A 252 8.42 13.79 -22.39
CA TYR A 252 7.23 13.49 -23.19
C TYR A 252 6.08 13.07 -22.29
N VAL A 253 4.86 13.41 -22.72
CA VAL A 253 3.63 13.09 -22.01
C VAL A 253 2.73 12.34 -22.98
N SER A 254 2.30 11.15 -22.58
CA SER A 254 1.39 10.30 -23.33
C SER A 254 0.24 9.84 -22.43
N LEU A 255 -0.83 9.40 -23.08
CA LEU A 255 -2.02 8.87 -22.45
C LEU A 255 -2.15 7.40 -22.83
N ASP A 256 -2.42 6.55 -21.85
CA ASP A 256 -2.80 5.17 -22.12
C ASP A 256 -4.26 5.11 -22.60
N LEU A 257 -4.47 4.57 -23.80
CA LEU A 257 -5.80 4.47 -24.41
C LEU A 257 -6.70 3.45 -23.69
N ASP A 258 -6.10 2.48 -22.99
CA ASP A 258 -6.83 1.53 -22.17
C ASP A 258 -7.23 2.11 -20.81
N GLY A 259 -6.66 3.26 -20.44
CA GLY A 259 -6.86 3.90 -19.14
C GLY A 259 -6.30 3.09 -17.98
N PHE A 260 -6.82 3.35 -16.78
CA PHE A 260 -6.39 2.69 -15.55
C PHE A 260 -6.94 1.27 -15.43
N ARG A 261 -6.04 0.29 -15.26
CA ARG A 261 -6.36 -1.09 -14.91
C ARG A 261 -5.53 -1.58 -13.73
N SER A 262 -6.18 -2.21 -12.75
CA SER A 262 -5.46 -2.83 -11.62
C SER A 262 -4.60 -3.99 -12.11
N GLY A 263 -3.34 -4.04 -11.70
CA GLY A 263 -2.44 -5.14 -12.04
C GLY A 263 -1.87 -5.13 -13.47
N SER A 264 -2.06 -4.07 -14.26
CA SER A 264 -1.60 -3.99 -15.67
C SER A 264 -0.11 -4.31 -15.88
N MET A 265 0.75 -3.98 -14.90
CA MET A 265 2.19 -4.28 -14.95
C MET A 265 2.52 -5.77 -14.81
N ASN A 266 1.60 -6.61 -14.35
CA ASN A 266 1.84 -8.04 -14.19
C ASN A 266 1.56 -8.84 -15.47
N GLU A 267 0.88 -8.26 -16.46
CA GLU A 267 0.58 -8.89 -17.76
C GLU A 267 1.85 -9.30 -18.52
N VAL A 268 2.97 -8.58 -18.29
CA VAL A 268 4.27 -8.87 -18.91
C VAL A 268 5.10 -9.93 -18.17
N ILE A 269 4.70 -10.32 -16.95
CA ILE A 269 5.41 -11.36 -16.18
C ILE A 269 5.12 -12.76 -16.77
N SER A 270 3.90 -12.98 -17.27
CA SER A 270 3.46 -14.25 -17.86
C SER A 270 4.03 -14.50 -19.26
N THR A 271 4.54 -13.48 -19.96
CA THR A 271 5.03 -13.62 -21.35
C THR A 271 6.51 -13.96 -21.46
N LYS A 272 7.30 -13.85 -20.38
CA LYS A 272 8.77 -14.07 -20.41
C LYS A 272 9.26 -15.32 -19.67
N SER A 273 8.37 -16.12 -19.10
CA SER A 273 8.74 -17.39 -18.42
C SER A 273 8.65 -18.63 -19.33
N GLN A 274 8.55 -18.43 -20.65
CA GLN A 274 8.57 -19.50 -21.66
C GLN A 274 9.39 -19.07 -22.89
N ILE A 275 10.68 -18.78 -22.72
CA ILE A 275 11.69 -18.93 -23.79
C ILE A 275 12.96 -19.44 -23.12
#